data_AF-A0A973NR96-F1
#
_entry.id   AF-A0A973NR96-F1
#
_cell.length_a   1.000
_cell.length_b   1.000
_cell.length_c   1.000
_cell.angle_alpha   90.00
_cell.angle_beta   90.00
_cell.angle_gamma   90.00
#
_symmetry.space_group_name_H-M   'P 1'
#
loop_
_entity.id
_entity.type
_entity.pdbx_description
1 polymer ?
#
loop_
_entity_poly.entity_id
_entity_poly.type
_entity_poly.pdbx_seq_one_letter_code
_entity_poly.pdbx_strand_id
1 'polypeptide(L)'
;MDLNRRHLIGASTAGIAGALAMPADAARAAPLTSLLGRDATQYGVRPGSSEDQTRALQRAIDEAARAQMPLALPPGVYRSGLLRLPNGAQLIGVRGATKILFSGGASAVQSDGSDAIGLTGITFDGSNIPLPARRGLIHILGGRAVRITDCEITGSGGSGIWLEQVSGEIAGN
;
A
#
# COMPACT_ATOMS: atom_id res chain seq x y z
N MET A 1 -55.70 -43.54 -43.62
CA MET A 1 -54.85 -43.85 -42.45
C MET A 1 -53.85 -42.72 -42.33
N ASP A 2 -53.91 -42.05 -41.19
CA ASP A 2 -53.41 -40.72 -40.90
C ASP A 2 -51.89 -40.60 -40.94
N LEU A 3 -51.42 -39.44 -41.41
CA LEU A 3 -50.05 -38.99 -41.24
C LEU A 3 -49.92 -38.23 -39.90
N ASN A 4 -48.74 -38.42 -39.31
CA ASN A 4 -47.97 -37.48 -38.48
C ASN A 4 -48.06 -37.66 -36.94
N ARG A 5 -46.90 -37.89 -36.31
CA ARG A 5 -46.14 -36.87 -35.54
C ARG A 5 -45.03 -37.52 -34.69
N ARG A 6 -43.80 -36.99 -34.85
CA ARG A 6 -42.55 -37.20 -34.06
C ARG A 6 -41.74 -38.43 -34.54
N HIS A 7 -40.66 -38.35 -35.32
CA HIS A 7 -39.53 -37.41 -35.31
C HIS A 7 -39.05 -37.06 -33.90
N LEU A 8 -38.06 -37.82 -33.41
CA LEU A 8 -36.76 -37.26 -33.01
C LEU A 8 -35.76 -38.39 -32.71
N ILE A 9 -34.88 -38.56 -33.69
CA ILE A 9 -33.51 -39.08 -33.56
C ILE A 9 -32.73 -38.17 -32.61
N GLY A 10 -31.80 -38.70 -31.82
CA GLY A 10 -30.69 -37.86 -31.33
C GLY A 10 -29.91 -38.35 -30.12
N ALA A 11 -28.85 -39.12 -30.38
CA ALA A 11 -27.49 -38.95 -29.83
C ALA A 11 -27.24 -39.03 -28.30
N SER A 12 -26.76 -40.21 -27.89
CA SER A 12 -25.44 -40.46 -27.26
C SER A 12 -24.72 -39.36 -26.45
N THR A 13 -24.39 -39.74 -25.21
CA THR A 13 -23.12 -39.53 -24.46
C THR A 13 -22.54 -38.11 -24.34
N ALA A 14 -22.67 -37.52 -23.14
CA ALA A 14 -21.72 -36.55 -22.63
C ALA A 14 -21.61 -36.68 -21.10
N GLY A 15 -20.77 -37.60 -20.65
CA GLY A 15 -20.11 -37.51 -19.35
C GLY A 15 -18.65 -37.15 -19.62
N ILE A 16 -18.09 -36.22 -18.83
CA ILE A 16 -16.74 -36.19 -18.25
C ILE A 16 -16.38 -34.74 -17.87
N ALA A 17 -16.18 -34.57 -16.56
CA ALA A 17 -15.29 -33.64 -15.86
C ALA A 17 -15.37 -32.13 -16.15
N GLY A 18 -16.13 -31.42 -15.31
CA GLY A 18 -15.82 -30.04 -14.97
C GLY A 18 -14.52 -29.98 -14.16
N ALA A 19 -13.39 -29.77 -14.84
CA ALA A 19 -12.18 -29.29 -14.19
C ALA A 19 -12.44 -27.84 -13.78
N LEU A 20 -12.73 -27.61 -12.49
CA LEU A 20 -12.74 -26.28 -11.90
C LEU A 20 -11.33 -25.71 -12.08
N ALA A 21 -11.18 -24.79 -13.02
CA ALA A 21 -9.98 -23.98 -13.15
C ALA A 21 -9.84 -23.13 -11.88
N MET A 22 -9.02 -23.59 -10.94
CA MET A 22 -8.52 -22.77 -9.85
C MET A 22 -7.70 -21.64 -10.49
N PRO A 23 -8.00 -20.35 -10.21
CA PRO A 23 -7.08 -19.30 -10.60
C PRO A 23 -5.79 -19.54 -9.82
N ALA A 24 -4.71 -19.81 -10.55
CA ALA A 24 -3.37 -19.77 -9.98
C ALA A 24 -3.10 -18.31 -9.62
N ASP A 25 -3.36 -17.97 -8.36
CA ASP A 25 -2.81 -16.76 -7.75
C ASP A 25 -1.31 -17.00 -7.66
N ALA A 26 -0.63 -16.77 -8.78
CA ALA A 26 0.80 -16.93 -8.88
C ALA A 26 1.39 -15.95 -7.88
N ALA A 27 1.92 -16.49 -6.77
CA ALA A 27 2.68 -15.75 -5.80
C ALA A 27 3.77 -14.97 -6.55
N ARG A 28 3.49 -13.70 -6.84
CA ARG A 28 4.41 -12.80 -7.51
C ARG A 28 5.51 -12.56 -6.48
N ALA A 29 6.66 -13.22 -6.67
CA ALA A 29 7.83 -12.92 -5.88
C ALA A 29 8.03 -11.41 -5.92
N ALA A 30 7.98 -10.76 -4.75
CA ALA A 30 8.17 -9.34 -4.64
C ALA A 30 9.52 -9.00 -5.31
N PRO A 31 9.60 -7.98 -6.19
CA PRO A 31 10.87 -7.58 -6.77
C PRO A 31 11.89 -7.34 -5.66
N LEU A 32 13.15 -7.70 -5.89
CA LEU A 32 14.22 -7.46 -4.92
C LEU A 32 14.21 -5.97 -4.54
N THR A 33 14.12 -5.66 -3.25
CA THR A 33 14.15 -4.29 -2.70
C THR A 33 15.36 -3.49 -3.20
N SER A 34 16.48 -4.18 -3.48
CA SER A 34 17.70 -3.61 -4.08
C SER A 34 17.56 -3.13 -5.53
N LEU A 35 16.54 -3.56 -6.27
CA LEU A 35 16.22 -3.11 -7.63
C LEU A 35 15.13 -2.04 -7.65
N LEU A 36 14.49 -1.77 -6.50
CA LEU A 36 13.26 -0.99 -6.42
C LEU A 36 13.50 0.52 -6.24
N GLY A 37 14.67 0.97 -5.79
CA GLY A 37 14.93 2.41 -5.62
C GLY A 37 16.07 2.72 -4.65
N ARG A 38 16.03 3.91 -4.06
CA ARG A 38 17.03 4.36 -3.08
C ARG A 38 16.73 3.80 -1.71
N ASP A 39 17.74 3.30 -1.01
CA ASP A 39 17.60 2.73 0.33
C ASP A 39 17.61 3.84 1.40
N ALA A 40 16.58 3.86 2.25
CA ALA A 40 16.47 4.83 3.34
C ALA A 40 17.69 4.84 4.29
N THR A 41 18.38 3.72 4.44
CA THR A 41 19.58 3.60 5.28
C THR A 41 20.75 4.45 4.77
N GLN A 42 20.80 4.73 3.46
CA GLN A 42 21.78 5.65 2.85
C GLN A 42 21.59 7.10 3.34
N TYR A 43 20.42 7.42 3.89
CA TYR A 43 20.08 8.74 4.44
C TYR A 43 20.21 8.81 5.97
N GLY A 44 20.80 7.78 6.59
CA GLY A 44 21.02 7.72 8.03
C GLY A 44 19.84 7.14 8.81
N VAL A 45 18.83 6.60 8.13
CA VAL A 45 17.73 5.86 8.77
C VAL A 45 18.26 4.51 9.26
N ARG A 46 17.93 4.13 10.49
CA ARG A 46 18.36 2.92 11.18
C ARG A 46 17.14 2.08 11.58
N PRO A 47 16.89 0.94 10.91
CA PRO A 47 15.78 0.06 11.27
C PRO A 47 15.93 -0.42 12.73
N GLY A 48 14.83 -0.43 13.49
CA GLY A 48 14.81 -0.89 14.88
C GLY A 48 15.41 0.09 15.90
N SER A 49 15.84 1.29 15.47
CA SER A 49 16.27 2.34 16.40
C SER A 49 15.14 2.75 17.36
N SER A 50 15.48 2.97 18.63
CA SER A 50 14.55 3.54 19.62
C SER A 50 14.30 5.03 19.40
N GLU A 51 15.24 5.71 18.76
CA GLU A 51 15.22 7.16 18.51
C GLU A 51 14.16 7.57 17.49
N ASP A 52 13.68 8.81 17.59
CA ASP A 52 12.84 9.41 16.57
C ASP A 52 13.65 9.69 15.29
N GLN A 53 13.16 9.18 14.15
CA GLN A 53 13.85 9.24 12.88
C GLN A 53 13.17 10.15 11.87
N THR A 54 12.22 10.98 12.31
CA THR A 54 11.37 11.80 11.43
C THR A 54 12.19 12.64 10.45
N ARG A 55 13.26 13.29 10.93
CA ARG A 55 14.12 14.13 10.08
C ARG A 55 14.88 13.33 9.02
N ALA A 56 15.40 12.15 9.39
CA ALA A 56 16.15 11.31 8.46
C ALA A 56 15.22 10.69 7.41
N LEU A 57 14.05 10.20 7.83
CA LEU A 57 13.02 9.67 6.95
C LEU A 57 12.48 10.75 6.00
N GLN A 58 12.18 11.94 6.50
CA GLN A 58 11.72 13.03 5.65
C GLN A 58 12.75 13.39 4.58
N ARG A 59 14.04 13.51 4.97
CA ARG A 59 15.12 13.74 4.00
C ARG A 59 15.18 12.64 2.95
N ALA A 60 15.05 11.38 3.35
CA ALA A 60 15.08 10.25 2.42
C ALA A 60 13.91 10.32 1.42
N ILE A 61 12.70 10.64 1.88
CA ILE A 61 11.50 10.83 1.05
C ILE A 61 11.71 11.96 0.05
N ASP A 62 12.17 13.11 0.54
CA ASP A 62 12.35 14.31 -0.29
C ASP A 62 13.40 14.06 -1.39
N GLU A 63 14.53 13.44 -1.05
CA GLU A 63 15.61 13.15 -2.00
C GLU A 63 15.23 12.04 -3.00
N ALA A 64 14.49 11.01 -2.57
CA ALA A 64 14.00 9.97 -3.47
C ALA A 64 12.97 10.53 -4.47
N ALA A 65 12.02 11.35 -3.99
CA ALA A 65 11.02 12.00 -4.84
C ALA A 65 11.67 12.97 -5.85
N ARG A 66 12.66 13.78 -5.41
CA ARG A 66 13.44 14.66 -6.30
C ARG A 66 14.18 13.87 -7.37
N ALA A 67 14.73 12.71 -7.02
CA ALA A 67 15.39 11.82 -7.96
C ALA A 67 14.41 11.02 -8.84
N GLN A 68 13.09 11.17 -8.63
CA GLN A 68 12.04 10.36 -9.26
C GLN A 68 12.27 8.85 -9.11
N MET A 69 12.77 8.45 -7.94
CA MET A 69 13.03 7.05 -7.60
C MET A 69 12.22 6.65 -6.37
N PRO A 70 11.79 5.39 -6.25
CA PRO A 70 11.15 4.92 -5.03
C PRO A 70 12.13 4.94 -3.85
N LEU A 71 11.58 5.17 -2.66
CA LEU A 71 12.28 4.99 -1.40
C LEU A 71 11.98 3.59 -0.88
N ALA A 72 13.01 2.74 -0.87
CA ALA A 72 12.97 1.45 -0.23
C ALA A 72 13.18 1.61 1.29
N LEU A 73 12.25 1.05 2.06
CA LEU A 73 12.31 0.89 3.50
C LEU A 73 12.61 -0.57 3.80
N PRO A 74 13.84 -0.92 4.23
CA PRO A 74 14.16 -2.28 4.66
C PRO A 74 13.23 -2.82 5.76
N PRO A 75 13.27 -4.12 6.05
CA PRO A 75 12.62 -4.68 7.22
C PRO A 75 13.08 -3.98 8.51
N GLY A 76 12.12 -3.62 9.36
CA GLY A 76 12.36 -3.05 10.67
C GLY A 76 11.28 -2.06 11.12
N VAL A 77 11.43 -1.60 12.36
CA VAL A 77 10.54 -0.60 12.97
C VAL A 77 11.20 0.77 12.87
N TYR A 78 10.46 1.75 12.38
CA TYR A 78 10.88 3.12 12.19
C TYR A 78 9.98 4.03 13.01
N ARG A 79 10.51 4.62 14.07
CA ARG A 79 9.76 5.58 14.88
C ARG A 79 9.78 6.95 14.22
N SER A 80 8.62 7.50 13.93
CA SER A 80 8.51 8.84 13.34
C SER A 80 7.21 9.53 13.72
N GLY A 81 7.27 10.85 13.77
CA GLY A 81 6.09 11.69 13.75
C GLY A 81 5.55 11.83 12.33
N LEU A 82 5.02 13.01 12.02
CA LEU A 82 4.47 13.31 10.70
C LEU A 82 5.53 13.31 9.59
N LEU A 83 5.33 12.46 8.58
CA LEU A 83 6.07 12.46 7.32
C LEU A 83 5.21 13.09 6.21
N ARG A 84 5.78 14.01 5.44
CA ARG A 84 5.13 14.64 4.29
C ARG A 84 5.53 13.92 3.01
N LEU A 85 4.55 13.63 2.17
CA LEU A 85 4.72 12.97 0.88
C LEU A 85 4.60 14.03 -0.22
N PRO A 86 5.71 14.48 -0.82
CA PRO A 86 5.68 15.38 -1.97
C PRO A 86 5.19 14.67 -3.25
N ASN A 87 4.94 15.45 -4.30
CA ASN A 87 4.64 14.95 -5.65
C ASN A 87 5.58 13.81 -6.07
N GLY A 88 5.01 12.68 -6.51
CA GLY A 88 5.76 11.52 -6.95
C GLY A 88 6.44 10.72 -5.84
N ALA A 89 6.13 10.95 -4.56
CA ALA A 89 6.69 10.15 -3.47
C ALA A 89 6.19 8.70 -3.55
N GLN A 90 7.14 7.76 -3.56
CA GLN A 90 6.89 6.32 -3.65
C GLN A 90 7.63 5.63 -2.50
N LEU A 91 6.93 5.11 -1.51
CA LEU A 91 7.51 4.42 -0.36
C LEU A 91 7.18 2.93 -0.46
N ILE A 92 8.22 2.10 -0.44
CA ILE A 92 8.11 0.66 -0.61
C ILE A 92 8.73 -0.05 0.59
N GLY A 93 7.91 -0.76 1.35
CA GLY A 93 8.32 -1.64 2.44
C GLY A 93 8.19 -3.12 2.09
N VAL A 94 8.47 -3.95 3.08
CA VAL A 94 8.24 -5.39 3.05
C VAL A 94 7.01 -5.69 3.92
N ARG A 95 5.92 -6.19 3.30
CA ARG A 95 4.66 -6.48 3.99
C ARG A 95 4.89 -7.36 5.22
N GLY A 96 4.43 -6.89 6.38
CA GLY A 96 4.57 -7.57 7.68
C GLY A 96 5.96 -7.44 8.34
N ALA A 97 6.93 -6.80 7.69
CA ALA A 97 8.29 -6.64 8.21
C ALA A 97 8.77 -5.18 8.28
N THR A 98 8.19 -4.27 7.49
CA THR A 98 8.44 -2.83 7.56
C THR A 98 7.31 -2.14 8.31
N LYS A 99 7.61 -1.51 9.45
CA LYS A 99 6.63 -0.80 10.28
C LYS A 99 7.07 0.64 10.53
N ILE A 100 6.18 1.59 10.24
CA ILE A 100 6.26 2.97 10.73
C ILE A 100 5.46 3.05 12.03
N LEU A 101 6.16 3.29 13.13
CA LEU A 101 5.58 3.45 14.45
C LEU A 101 5.40 4.94 14.74
N PHE A 102 4.15 5.39 14.74
CA PHE A 102 3.80 6.80 14.92
C PHE A 102 4.18 7.27 16.33
N SER A 103 5.02 8.31 16.41
CA SER A 103 5.46 8.93 17.68
C SER A 103 4.71 10.21 18.02
N GLY A 104 3.88 10.74 17.11
CA GLY A 104 3.02 11.89 17.35
C GLY A 104 2.97 12.90 16.21
N GLY A 105 2.06 13.86 16.34
CA GLY A 105 1.70 14.79 15.28
C GLY A 105 0.25 14.58 14.87
N ALA A 106 -0.10 14.98 13.66
CA ALA A 106 -1.50 15.04 13.26
C ALA A 106 -1.91 13.96 12.23
N SER A 107 -0.92 13.21 11.70
CA SER A 107 -0.99 11.98 10.90
C SER A 107 0.41 11.34 10.91
N ALA A 108 0.54 10.03 10.61
CA ALA A 108 1.86 9.42 10.37
C ALA A 108 2.42 9.82 9.00
N VAL A 109 1.56 9.84 7.97
CA VAL A 109 1.88 10.36 6.64
C VAL A 109 0.82 11.32 6.15
N GLN A 110 1.27 12.41 5.52
CA GLN A 110 0.39 13.43 4.94
C GLN A 110 0.83 13.81 3.53
N SER A 111 -0.15 14.00 2.65
CA SER A 111 0.00 14.68 1.36
C SER A 111 -1.05 15.78 1.21
N ASP A 112 -0.67 16.87 0.55
CA ASP A 112 -1.55 18.00 0.20
C ASP A 112 -1.27 18.39 -1.27
N GLY A 113 -2.26 18.21 -2.13
CA GLY A 113 -2.21 18.54 -3.56
C GLY A 113 -1.14 17.79 -4.36
N SER A 114 -0.73 16.59 -3.91
CA SER A 114 0.34 15.84 -4.58
C SER A 114 -0.17 14.62 -5.35
N ASP A 115 0.25 14.53 -6.61
CA ASP A 115 -0.04 13.45 -7.54
C ASP A 115 0.99 12.31 -7.43
N ALA A 116 0.61 11.14 -7.92
CA ALA A 116 1.44 9.94 -8.03
C ALA A 116 2.11 9.56 -6.70
N ILE A 117 1.32 9.54 -5.61
CA ILE A 117 1.74 9.03 -4.31
C ILE A 117 1.60 7.52 -4.27
N GLY A 118 2.64 6.80 -3.85
CA GLY A 118 2.63 5.35 -3.68
C GLY A 118 3.07 4.94 -2.27
N LEU A 119 2.25 4.13 -1.61
CA LEU A 119 2.56 3.47 -0.34
C LEU A 119 2.34 1.97 -0.54
N THR A 120 3.39 1.16 -0.37
CA THR A 120 3.30 -0.29 -0.61
C THR A 120 3.99 -1.09 0.47
N GLY A 121 3.31 -2.10 1.05
CA GLY A 121 3.96 -3.08 1.91
C GLY A 121 4.42 -2.55 3.28
N ILE A 122 3.77 -1.49 3.80
CA ILE A 122 4.16 -0.83 5.05
C ILE A 122 3.05 -0.98 6.10
N THR A 123 3.42 -1.40 7.30
CA THR A 123 2.51 -1.29 8.46
C THR A 123 2.63 0.11 9.06
N PHE A 124 1.52 0.83 9.15
CA PHE A 124 1.40 2.09 9.88
C PHE A 124 0.74 1.81 11.23
N ASP A 125 1.52 1.94 12.30
CA ASP A 125 1.08 1.69 13.67
C ASP A 125 0.91 3.03 14.40
N GLY A 126 -0.34 3.41 14.68
CA GLY A 126 -0.70 4.68 15.27
C GLY A 126 -0.43 4.79 16.78
N SER A 127 0.02 3.71 17.44
CA SER A 127 0.26 3.65 18.89
C SER A 127 -0.93 4.12 19.77
N ASN A 128 -2.15 4.10 19.23
CA ASN A 128 -3.38 4.67 19.80
C ASN A 128 -3.27 6.17 20.15
N ILE A 129 -2.35 6.89 19.50
CA ILE A 129 -2.20 8.35 19.69
C ILE A 129 -3.43 9.04 19.06
N PRO A 130 -4.19 9.86 19.82
CA PRO A 130 -5.35 10.55 19.30
C PRO A 130 -5.01 11.44 18.11
N LEU A 131 -5.82 11.37 17.05
CA LEU A 131 -5.70 12.23 15.89
C LEU A 131 -6.71 13.38 15.94
N PRO A 132 -6.41 14.54 15.33
CA PRO A 132 -7.40 15.61 15.19
C PRO A 132 -8.65 15.15 14.45
N ALA A 133 -9.77 15.84 14.67
CA ALA A 133 -11.02 15.57 13.95
C ALA A 133 -10.81 15.63 12.43
N ARG A 134 -11.51 14.76 11.71
CA ARG A 134 -11.46 14.66 10.23
C ARG A 134 -10.06 14.38 9.68
N ARG A 135 -9.27 13.58 10.40
CA ARG A 135 -7.95 13.13 9.96
C ARG A 135 -7.81 11.62 10.06
N GLY A 136 -6.84 11.10 9.30
CA GLY A 136 -6.44 9.70 9.32
C GLY A 136 -4.95 9.56 9.62
N LEU A 137 -4.52 8.36 10.02
CA LEU A 137 -3.10 8.05 10.20
C LEU A 137 -2.35 8.20 8.86
N ILE A 138 -3.00 7.77 7.78
CA ILE A 138 -2.68 8.18 6.40
C ILE A 138 -3.67 9.26 5.99
N HIS A 139 -3.20 10.44 5.63
CA HIS A 139 -4.07 11.57 5.27
C HIS A 139 -3.64 12.24 3.97
N ILE A 140 -4.50 12.20 2.96
CA ILE A 140 -4.21 12.76 1.64
C ILE A 140 -5.35 13.68 1.24
N LEU A 141 -5.02 14.95 1.00
CA LEU A 141 -5.95 15.97 0.51
C LEU A 141 -5.51 16.36 -0.90
N GLY A 142 -6.34 16.09 -1.91
CA GLY A 142 -6.00 16.39 -3.30
C GLY A 142 -4.88 15.52 -3.85
N GLY A 143 -5.13 14.85 -4.97
CA GLY A 143 -4.09 14.10 -5.67
C GLY A 143 -4.65 13.05 -6.62
N ARG A 144 -3.95 12.82 -7.71
CA ARG A 144 -4.30 11.82 -8.73
C ARG A 144 -3.30 10.68 -8.72
N ALA A 145 -3.75 9.52 -9.15
CA ALA A 145 -2.93 8.31 -9.21
C ALA A 145 -2.29 7.95 -7.85
N VAL A 146 -3.05 8.14 -6.76
CA VAL A 146 -2.65 7.71 -5.42
C VAL A 146 -2.82 6.20 -5.30
N ARG A 147 -1.80 5.48 -4.83
CA ARG A 147 -1.85 4.03 -4.64
C ARG A 147 -1.45 3.68 -3.21
N ILE A 148 -2.35 3.03 -2.49
CA ILE A 148 -2.09 2.48 -1.16
C ILE A 148 -2.37 0.98 -1.23
N THR A 149 -1.31 0.19 -1.30
CA THR A 149 -1.41 -1.25 -1.55
C THR A 149 -0.67 -2.06 -0.52
N ASP A 150 -1.20 -3.22 -0.13
CA ASP A 150 -0.50 -4.18 0.73
C ASP A 150 -0.01 -3.58 2.07
N CYS A 151 -0.65 -2.50 2.54
CA CYS A 151 -0.31 -1.81 3.78
C CYS A 151 -1.22 -2.29 4.90
N GLU A 152 -0.74 -2.26 6.14
CA GLU A 152 -1.56 -2.55 7.32
C GLU A 152 -1.71 -1.27 8.13
N ILE A 153 -2.92 -0.93 8.55
CA ILE A 153 -3.17 0.26 9.37
C ILE A 153 -3.72 -0.20 10.71
N THR A 154 -2.92 -0.05 11.76
CA THR A 154 -3.24 -0.52 13.11
C THR A 154 -3.05 0.57 14.15
N GLY A 155 -3.74 0.45 15.28
CA GLY A 155 -3.59 1.37 16.41
C GLY A 155 -3.84 2.85 16.09
N SER A 156 -4.65 3.19 15.08
CA SER A 156 -4.97 4.60 14.81
C SER A 156 -5.86 5.16 15.92
N GLY A 157 -5.49 6.31 16.50
CA GLY A 157 -6.35 7.05 17.44
C GLY A 157 -7.44 7.90 16.77
N GLY A 158 -7.80 7.59 15.52
CA GLY A 158 -8.80 8.25 14.70
C GLY A 158 -9.11 7.39 13.47
N SER A 159 -9.36 7.99 12.31
CA SER A 159 -9.48 7.19 11.08
C SER A 159 -8.15 6.52 10.72
N GLY A 160 -8.18 5.33 10.13
CA GLY A 160 -6.96 4.70 9.60
C GLY A 160 -6.44 5.45 8.37
N ILE A 161 -7.30 5.62 7.38
CA ILE A 161 -7.04 6.35 6.14
C ILE A 161 -8.09 7.45 6.00
N TRP A 162 -7.67 8.65 5.63
CA TRP A 162 -8.55 9.77 5.29
C TRP A 162 -8.13 10.35 3.94
N LEU A 163 -9.05 10.31 2.97
CA LEU A 163 -8.84 10.83 1.62
C LEU A 163 -9.90 11.86 1.28
N GLU A 164 -9.50 12.99 0.70
CA GLU A 164 -10.41 14.02 0.21
C GLU A 164 -9.94 14.51 -1.15
N GLN A 165 -10.82 14.55 -2.15
CA GLN A 165 -10.48 14.96 -3.53
C GLN A 165 -9.33 14.15 -4.16
N VAL A 166 -9.29 12.83 -3.91
CA VAL A 166 -8.26 11.92 -4.41
C VAL A 166 -8.80 10.98 -5.47
N SER A 167 -8.00 10.66 -6.49
CA SER A 167 -8.23 9.54 -7.40
C SER A 167 -7.09 8.51 -7.37
N GLY A 168 -7.42 7.23 -7.52
CA GLY A 168 -6.44 6.16 -7.50
C GLY A 168 -6.97 4.82 -6.98
N GLU A 169 -6.12 4.09 -6.29
CA GLU A 169 -6.34 2.69 -5.87
C GLU A 169 -6.00 2.48 -4.40
N ILE A 170 -6.86 1.71 -3.72
CA ILE A 170 -6.62 1.13 -2.40
C ILE A 170 -6.89 -0.37 -2.53
N ALA A 171 -5.90 -1.22 -2.30
CA ALA A 171 -6.04 -2.67 -2.51
C ALA A 171 -5.17 -3.49 -1.56
N GLY A 172 -5.68 -4.64 -1.09
CA GLY A 172 -4.88 -5.59 -0.30
C GLY A 172 -4.44 -5.09 1.09
N ASN A 173 -5.16 -4.14 1.68
CA ASN A 173 -4.88 -3.57 3.00
C ASN A 173 -5.72 -4.20 4.12
#